data_AF-A0A6C0BDC3-F1
#
_entry.id   AF-A0A6C0BDC3-F1
#
_cell.length_a   1.000
_cell.length_b   1.000
_cell.length_c   1.000
_cell.angle_alpha   90.00
_cell.angle_beta   90.00
_cell.angle_gamma   90.00
#
_symmetry.space_group_name_H-M   'P 1'
#
loop_
_entity.id
_entity.type
_entity.pdbx_description
1 polymer ?
#
loop_
_entity_poly.entity_id
_entity_poly.type
_entity_poly.pdbx_seq_one_letter_code
_entity_poly.pdbx_strand_id
1 'polypeptide(L)'
;MPPNPFWEFIQANPDIYNFNWISLNPNITWNIVQANPDKNWYYSWLSQNPNITWDIVQSIPNKNWEYGWISRNPNITWDIIQANLDKEWDYGWVSRNPNITWEIVQANPNKKWNYFYLSINPNITWEIVQANSDKPWDYTRLSNNTNITWDIVQTNPNKSWHYGYLSQNPNITWEIIQANPDKKWSYNRLSENNNITWEIVQENPDKKWNYSRLSENPTITWDIVCANPDKEWDYRWLLFYPNITPKIIMKNRDMFPDISYFQYNKLNYHSYFQSAIYKRKMTAQMHAAIYYELIQRACTPARVFQWNEGAAEDFPAEYLQECAKYNKK
;
A
#
# COMPACT_ATOMS: atom_id res chain seq x y z
N MET A 1 -9.96 22.99 1.29
CA MET A 1 -9.62 21.58 0.97
C MET A 1 -8.90 21.02 2.19
N PRO A 2 -9.21 19.81 2.69
CA PRO A 2 -8.38 19.22 3.73
C PRO A 2 -6.94 19.10 3.21
N PRO A 3 -5.92 19.36 4.06
CA PRO A 3 -4.52 19.26 3.64
C PRO A 3 -4.26 17.84 3.12
N ASN A 4 -3.73 17.75 1.90
CA ASN A 4 -3.22 16.50 1.33
C ASN A 4 -1.68 16.61 1.39
N PRO A 5 -1.02 15.97 2.37
CA PRO A 5 0.42 16.11 2.58
C PRO A 5 1.24 15.70 1.34
N PHE A 6 0.73 14.76 0.54
CA PHE A 6 1.36 14.37 -0.71
C PHE A 6 1.31 15.52 -1.72
N TRP A 7 0.17 16.18 -1.90
CA TRP A 7 0.06 17.32 -2.82
C TRP A 7 0.87 18.54 -2.37
N GLU A 8 0.88 18.85 -1.08
CA GLU A 8 1.72 19.93 -0.52
C GLU A 8 3.20 19.67 -0.80
N PHE A 9 3.64 18.42 -0.66
CA PHE A 9 5.00 18.00 -0.99
C PHE A 9 5.33 18.13 -2.48
N ILE A 10 4.39 17.77 -3.38
CA ILE A 10 4.54 17.99 -4.83
C ILE A 10 4.68 19.49 -5.13
N GLN A 11 3.85 20.34 -4.52
CA GLN A 11 3.87 21.78 -4.72
C GLN A 11 5.17 22.43 -4.23
N ALA A 12 5.75 21.93 -3.14
CA ALA A 12 7.01 22.41 -2.60
C ALA A 12 8.24 22.02 -3.46
N ASN A 13 8.09 21.07 -4.39
CA ASN A 13 9.20 20.55 -5.19
C ASN A 13 8.80 20.38 -6.69
N PRO A 14 8.38 21.46 -7.37
CA PRO A 14 7.75 21.37 -8.70
C PRO A 14 8.68 20.82 -9.79
N ASP A 15 10.00 21.00 -9.65
CA ASP A 15 11.00 20.62 -10.67
C ASP A 15 11.38 19.14 -10.65
N ILE A 16 10.93 18.38 -9.64
CA ILE A 16 11.34 16.99 -9.41
C ILE A 16 10.39 16.00 -10.10
N TYR A 17 9.15 16.41 -10.40
CA TYR A 17 8.12 15.44 -10.76
C TYR A 17 7.68 15.50 -12.21
N ASN A 18 7.59 14.30 -12.78
CA ASN A 18 6.91 14.07 -14.04
C ASN A 18 5.43 13.78 -13.77
N PHE A 19 4.55 14.65 -14.28
CA PHE A 19 3.11 14.58 -14.06
C PHE A 19 2.45 13.30 -14.61
N ASN A 20 3.11 12.52 -15.46
CA ASN A 20 2.64 11.18 -15.85
C ASN A 20 2.50 10.29 -14.60
N TRP A 21 3.55 10.24 -13.75
CA TRP A 21 3.58 9.40 -12.56
C TRP A 21 2.69 9.95 -11.45
N ILE A 22 2.61 11.27 -11.32
CA ILE A 22 1.69 11.92 -10.37
C ILE A 22 0.24 11.57 -10.72
N SER A 23 -0.13 11.63 -12.00
CA SER A 23 -1.49 11.34 -12.46
C SER A 23 -1.96 9.92 -12.10
N LEU A 24 -1.04 8.94 -12.10
CA LEU A 24 -1.34 7.57 -11.70
C LEU A 24 -1.42 7.37 -10.17
N ASN A 25 -0.90 8.32 -9.38
CA ASN A 25 -0.68 8.11 -7.94
C ASN A 25 -2.00 8.09 -7.16
N PRO A 26 -2.27 7.05 -6.34
CA PRO A 26 -3.52 6.92 -5.57
C PRO A 26 -3.70 7.99 -4.47
N ASN A 27 -2.71 8.83 -4.19
CA ASN A 27 -2.87 9.99 -3.31
C ASN A 27 -3.37 11.24 -4.04
N ILE A 28 -3.39 11.22 -5.39
CA ILE A 28 -4.03 12.25 -6.21
C ILE A 28 -5.51 11.96 -6.30
N THR A 29 -6.30 12.80 -5.65
CA THR A 29 -7.75 12.77 -5.69
C THR A 29 -8.26 13.69 -6.80
N TRP A 30 -9.49 13.46 -7.26
CA TRP A 30 -10.11 14.36 -8.22
C TRP A 30 -10.17 15.82 -7.74
N ASN A 31 -10.40 16.05 -6.44
CA ASN A 31 -10.39 17.39 -5.85
C ASN A 31 -9.06 18.12 -6.09
N ILE A 32 -7.93 17.41 -6.02
CA ILE A 32 -6.60 17.97 -6.32
C ILE A 32 -6.50 18.34 -7.80
N VAL A 33 -6.92 17.44 -8.69
CA VAL A 33 -6.90 17.68 -10.14
C VAL A 33 -7.74 18.91 -10.49
N GLN A 34 -8.95 19.00 -9.91
CA GLN A 34 -9.89 20.10 -10.14
C GLN A 34 -9.39 21.45 -9.61
N ALA A 35 -8.73 21.47 -8.45
CA ALA A 35 -8.21 22.71 -7.86
C ALA A 35 -6.90 23.20 -8.48
N ASN A 36 -6.25 22.39 -9.32
CA ASN A 36 -4.98 22.74 -9.97
C ASN A 36 -5.09 22.51 -11.48
N PRO A 37 -6.01 23.21 -12.18
CA PRO A 37 -6.28 23.00 -13.60
C PRO A 37 -5.15 23.48 -14.51
N ASP A 38 -4.22 24.29 -13.99
CA ASP A 38 -3.03 24.78 -14.66
C ASP A 38 -1.94 23.71 -14.84
N LYS A 39 -2.07 22.58 -14.15
CA LYS A 39 -1.10 21.49 -14.24
C LYS A 39 -1.39 20.58 -15.43
N ASN A 40 -0.32 20.05 -16.02
CA ASN A 40 -0.37 19.11 -17.13
C ASN A 40 -0.79 17.70 -16.66
N TRP A 41 -2.03 17.56 -16.23
CA TRP A 41 -2.61 16.28 -15.86
C TRP A 41 -2.74 15.38 -17.09
N TYR A 42 -2.17 14.18 -17.00
CA TYR A 42 -2.31 13.21 -18.08
C TYR A 42 -3.52 12.34 -17.82
N TYR A 43 -4.62 12.67 -18.50
CA TYR A 43 -5.91 11.98 -18.35
C TYR A 43 -5.84 10.48 -18.67
N SER A 44 -4.92 10.08 -19.57
CA SER A 44 -4.62 8.66 -19.84
C SER A 44 -4.09 7.89 -18.62
N TRP A 45 -3.32 8.54 -17.75
CA TRP A 45 -2.81 7.95 -16.51
C TRP A 45 -3.82 8.09 -15.37
N LEU A 46 -4.57 9.20 -15.33
CA LEU A 46 -5.71 9.36 -14.42
C LEU A 46 -6.78 8.29 -14.66
N SER A 47 -6.96 7.81 -15.89
CA SER A 47 -7.87 6.70 -16.21
C SER A 47 -7.68 5.46 -15.33
N GLN A 48 -6.44 5.16 -14.89
CA GLN A 48 -6.15 4.02 -14.02
C GLN A 48 -6.17 4.37 -12.52
N ASN A 49 -6.32 5.65 -12.18
CA ASN A 49 -6.22 6.11 -10.80
C ASN A 49 -7.49 5.70 -10.02
N PRO A 50 -7.36 4.99 -8.89
CA PRO A 50 -8.50 4.49 -8.13
C PRO A 50 -9.39 5.59 -7.52
N ASN A 51 -8.96 6.87 -7.49
CA ASN A 51 -9.83 7.97 -7.06
C ASN A 51 -10.62 8.62 -8.21
N ILE A 52 -10.41 8.17 -9.45
CA ILE A 52 -11.20 8.61 -10.60
C ILE A 52 -12.37 7.66 -10.72
N THR A 53 -13.54 8.13 -10.30
CA THR A 53 -14.81 7.40 -10.40
C THR A 53 -15.42 7.55 -11.78
N TRP A 54 -16.37 6.69 -12.11
CA TRP A 54 -17.12 6.81 -13.35
C TRP A 54 -17.91 8.13 -13.43
N ASP A 55 -18.50 8.59 -12.33
CA ASP A 55 -19.21 9.88 -12.27
C ASP A 55 -18.30 11.06 -12.67
N ILE A 56 -17.03 11.01 -12.27
CA ILE A 56 -16.03 12.02 -12.67
C ILE A 56 -15.82 11.95 -14.18
N VAL A 57 -15.58 10.76 -14.73
CA VAL A 57 -15.39 10.56 -16.19
C VAL A 57 -16.59 11.09 -16.98
N GLN A 58 -17.81 10.81 -16.51
CA GLN A 58 -19.05 11.30 -17.13
C GLN A 58 -19.24 12.81 -17.02
N SER A 59 -18.85 13.42 -15.89
CA SER A 59 -19.01 14.86 -15.66
C SER A 59 -18.12 15.73 -16.56
N ILE A 60 -17.04 15.16 -17.10
CA ILE A 60 -16.06 15.85 -17.96
C ILE A 60 -15.72 15.00 -19.20
N PRO A 61 -16.68 14.83 -20.12
CA PRO A 61 -16.53 13.91 -21.25
C PRO A 61 -15.52 14.41 -22.30
N ASN A 62 -15.21 15.71 -22.30
CA ASN A 62 -14.32 16.35 -23.27
C ASN A 62 -12.82 16.15 -22.98
N LYS A 63 -12.48 15.36 -21.96
CA LYS A 63 -11.09 15.02 -21.64
C LYS A 63 -10.71 13.70 -22.32
N ASN A 64 -9.43 13.56 -22.63
CA ASN A 64 -8.87 12.38 -23.30
C ASN A 64 -8.76 11.20 -22.32
N TRP A 65 -9.90 10.69 -21.89
CA TRP A 65 -10.02 9.50 -21.09
C TRP A 65 -9.72 8.26 -21.92
N GLU A 66 -8.75 7.48 -21.48
CA GLU A 66 -8.41 6.21 -22.12
C GLU A 66 -9.24 5.08 -21.53
N TYR A 67 -10.30 4.67 -22.24
CA TYR A 67 -11.26 3.69 -21.74
C TYR A 67 -10.66 2.30 -21.51
N GLY A 68 -9.68 1.89 -22.31
CA GLY A 68 -8.94 0.64 -22.07
C GLY A 68 -8.19 0.64 -20.73
N TRP A 69 -7.69 1.80 -20.30
CA TRP A 69 -7.07 1.96 -18.99
C TRP A 69 -8.12 2.06 -17.86
N ILE A 70 -9.26 2.72 -18.14
CA ILE A 70 -10.40 2.78 -17.20
C ILE A 70 -10.95 1.38 -16.93
N SER A 71 -10.97 0.46 -17.91
CA SER A 71 -11.38 -0.94 -17.71
C SER A 71 -10.68 -1.65 -16.55
N ARG A 72 -9.46 -1.23 -16.21
CA ARG A 72 -8.66 -1.79 -15.11
C ARG A 72 -9.04 -1.20 -13.74
N ASN A 73 -9.74 -0.08 -13.71
CA ASN A 73 -10.07 0.63 -12.49
C ASN A 73 -11.08 -0.18 -11.64
N PRO A 74 -10.78 -0.47 -10.36
CA PRO A 74 -11.62 -1.30 -9.51
C PRO A 74 -12.99 -0.69 -9.19
N ASN A 75 -13.22 0.60 -9.50
CA ASN A 75 -14.53 1.23 -9.33
C ASN A 75 -15.46 1.07 -10.53
N ILE A 76 -14.97 0.48 -11.63
CA ILE A 76 -15.79 0.20 -12.81
C ILE A 76 -16.55 -1.11 -12.59
N THR A 77 -17.87 -0.99 -12.48
CA THR A 77 -18.79 -2.11 -12.35
C THR A 77 -19.25 -2.59 -13.72
N TRP A 78 -19.84 -3.78 -13.77
CA TRP A 78 -20.46 -4.27 -14.99
C TRP A 78 -21.63 -3.38 -15.46
N ASP A 79 -22.44 -2.85 -14.53
CA ASP A 79 -23.54 -1.94 -14.85
C ASP A 79 -23.06 -0.68 -15.57
N ILE A 80 -21.92 -0.13 -15.16
CA ILE A 80 -21.27 1.01 -15.83
C ILE A 80 -20.89 0.64 -17.26
N ILE A 81 -20.27 -0.53 -17.46
CA ILE A 81 -19.87 -1.00 -18.80
C ILE A 81 -21.11 -1.21 -19.68
N GLN A 82 -22.16 -1.83 -19.13
CA GLN A 82 -23.40 -2.13 -19.84
C GLN A 82 -24.19 -0.88 -20.22
N ALA A 83 -24.18 0.15 -19.37
CA ALA A 83 -24.83 1.43 -19.67
C ALA A 83 -24.06 2.27 -20.71
N ASN A 84 -22.80 1.96 -20.99
CA ASN A 84 -21.91 2.77 -21.82
C ASN A 84 -21.15 1.91 -22.85
N LEU A 85 -21.90 1.11 -23.61
CA LEU A 85 -21.35 0.19 -24.62
C LEU A 85 -20.71 0.89 -25.82
N ASP A 86 -20.94 2.19 -25.99
CA ASP A 86 -20.31 3.04 -27.00
C ASP A 86 -18.82 3.30 -26.69
N LYS A 87 -18.36 3.00 -25.47
CA LYS A 87 -16.95 3.18 -25.08
C LYS A 87 -16.12 1.95 -25.40
N GLU A 88 -14.85 2.20 -25.72
CA GLU A 88 -13.87 1.17 -26.08
C GLU A 88 -13.30 0.47 -24.83
N TRP A 89 -14.14 -0.34 -24.18
CA TRP A 89 -13.73 -1.14 -23.03
C TRP A 89 -12.76 -2.27 -23.43
N ASP A 90 -11.63 -2.38 -22.72
CA ASP A 90 -10.70 -3.50 -22.85
C ASP A 90 -11.16 -4.68 -22.00
N TYR A 91 -11.81 -5.65 -22.64
CA TYR A 91 -12.32 -6.85 -21.98
C TYR A 91 -11.24 -7.75 -21.36
N GLY A 92 -9.97 -7.59 -21.76
CA GLY A 92 -8.85 -8.20 -21.07
C GLY A 92 -8.70 -7.64 -19.66
N TRP A 93 -8.69 -6.31 -19.52
CA TRP A 93 -8.66 -5.68 -18.19
C TRP A 93 -9.95 -5.87 -17.41
N VAL A 94 -11.11 -5.82 -18.07
CA VAL A 94 -12.40 -6.10 -17.43
C VAL A 94 -12.41 -7.53 -16.86
N SER A 95 -11.88 -8.55 -17.57
CA SER A 95 -11.76 -9.91 -17.04
C SER A 95 -11.03 -10.02 -15.69
N ARG A 96 -10.08 -9.13 -15.41
CA ARG A 96 -9.35 -9.12 -14.14
C ARG A 96 -10.09 -8.38 -13.02
N ASN A 97 -11.10 -7.59 -13.37
CA ASN A 97 -11.74 -6.66 -12.45
C ASN A 97 -12.57 -7.41 -11.38
N PRO A 98 -12.43 -7.09 -10.09
CA PRO A 98 -13.15 -7.77 -9.01
C PRO A 98 -14.67 -7.53 -9.01
N ASN A 99 -15.18 -6.62 -9.85
CA ASN A 99 -16.63 -6.44 -10.04
C ASN A 99 -17.21 -7.36 -11.12
N ILE A 100 -16.39 -8.20 -11.77
CA ILE A 100 -16.83 -9.15 -12.79
C ILE A 100 -16.98 -10.52 -12.16
N THR A 101 -18.22 -11.00 -12.11
CA THR A 101 -18.57 -12.35 -11.64
C THR A 101 -18.66 -13.32 -12.80
N TRP A 102 -18.70 -14.62 -12.50
CA TRP A 102 -18.86 -15.63 -13.53
C TRP A 102 -20.23 -15.56 -14.22
N GLU A 103 -21.28 -15.19 -13.50
CA GLU A 103 -22.64 -14.99 -14.04
C GLU A 103 -22.64 -13.91 -15.12
N ILE A 104 -21.90 -12.81 -14.90
CA ILE A 104 -21.71 -11.75 -15.91
C ILE A 104 -21.02 -12.31 -17.16
N VAL A 105 -19.96 -13.10 -16.98
CA VAL A 105 -19.22 -13.73 -18.09
C VAL A 105 -20.13 -14.67 -18.88
N GLN A 106 -20.91 -15.50 -18.19
CA GLN A 106 -21.85 -16.45 -18.81
C GLN A 106 -23.00 -15.75 -19.54
N ALA A 107 -23.55 -14.69 -18.96
CA ALA A 107 -24.64 -13.92 -19.58
C ALA A 107 -24.19 -13.13 -20.82
N ASN A 108 -22.88 -12.92 -20.99
CA ASN A 108 -22.31 -12.10 -22.05
C ASN A 108 -21.23 -12.86 -22.85
N PRO A 109 -21.57 -13.98 -23.51
CA PRO A 109 -20.59 -14.87 -24.14
C PRO A 109 -19.95 -14.28 -25.41
N ASN A 110 -20.54 -13.22 -25.98
CA ASN A 110 -20.03 -12.54 -27.16
C ASN A 110 -18.88 -11.56 -26.85
N LYS A 111 -18.60 -11.30 -25.57
CA LYS A 111 -17.49 -10.44 -25.17
C LYS A 111 -16.17 -11.22 -25.20
N LYS A 112 -15.08 -10.52 -25.54
CA LYS A 112 -13.74 -11.10 -25.66
C LYS A 112 -13.09 -11.28 -24.28
N TRP A 113 -13.69 -12.10 -23.45
CA TRP A 113 -13.17 -12.41 -22.12
C TRP A 113 -11.80 -13.07 -22.19
N ASN A 114 -10.88 -12.59 -21.37
CA ASN A 114 -9.53 -13.12 -21.26
C ASN A 114 -9.45 -14.12 -20.09
N TYR A 115 -9.40 -15.41 -20.42
CA TYR A 115 -9.36 -16.49 -19.43
C TYR A 115 -8.09 -16.53 -18.58
N PHE A 116 -6.97 -16.01 -19.08
CA PHE A 116 -5.77 -15.84 -18.27
C PHE A 116 -6.01 -14.85 -17.12
N TYR A 117 -6.75 -13.76 -17.37
CA TYR A 117 -7.11 -12.79 -16.34
C TYR A 117 -8.29 -13.25 -15.48
N LEU A 118 -9.26 -13.97 -16.03
CA LEU A 118 -10.31 -14.60 -15.24
C LEU A 118 -9.73 -15.63 -14.26
N SER A 119 -8.70 -16.39 -14.66
CA SER A 119 -8.04 -17.36 -13.77
C SER A 119 -7.45 -16.75 -12.49
N ILE A 120 -7.09 -15.45 -12.48
CA ILE A 120 -6.67 -14.75 -11.26
C ILE A 120 -7.76 -13.88 -10.62
N ASN A 121 -8.97 -13.87 -11.19
CA ASN A 121 -10.07 -13.06 -10.69
C ASN A 121 -10.63 -13.67 -9.39
N PRO A 122 -10.83 -12.88 -8.32
CA PRO A 122 -11.30 -13.38 -7.03
C PRO A 122 -12.72 -13.96 -7.06
N ASN A 123 -13.52 -13.67 -8.08
CA ASN A 123 -14.87 -14.24 -8.23
C ASN A 123 -14.89 -15.57 -8.99
N ILE A 124 -13.73 -16.07 -9.45
CA ILE A 124 -13.64 -17.38 -10.09
C ILE A 124 -13.25 -18.42 -9.03
N THR A 125 -14.22 -19.26 -8.67
CA THR A 125 -14.02 -20.38 -7.74
C THR A 125 -13.60 -21.66 -8.48
N TRP A 126 -13.14 -22.65 -7.73
CA TRP A 126 -12.82 -23.95 -8.34
C TRP A 126 -14.05 -24.67 -8.90
N GLU A 127 -15.21 -24.52 -8.27
CA GLU A 127 -16.48 -25.10 -8.75
C GLU A 127 -16.84 -24.56 -10.12
N ILE A 128 -16.64 -23.24 -10.34
CA ILE A 128 -16.81 -22.60 -11.65
C ILE A 128 -15.86 -23.22 -12.69
N VAL A 129 -14.58 -23.35 -12.34
CA VAL A 129 -13.55 -23.94 -13.22
C VAL A 129 -13.89 -25.38 -13.58
N GLN A 130 -14.35 -26.16 -12.60
CA GLN A 130 -14.71 -27.57 -12.78
C GLN A 130 -15.97 -27.73 -13.65
N ALA A 131 -17.02 -26.94 -13.37
CA ALA A 131 -18.28 -26.99 -14.12
C ALA A 131 -18.12 -26.50 -15.57
N ASN A 132 -17.11 -25.67 -15.85
CA ASN A 132 -16.85 -25.07 -17.16
C ASN A 132 -15.45 -25.45 -17.66
N SER A 133 -15.13 -26.75 -17.55
CA SER A 133 -13.80 -27.29 -17.87
C SER A 133 -13.45 -27.24 -19.36
N ASP A 134 -14.43 -26.97 -20.24
CA ASP A 134 -14.24 -26.71 -21.68
C ASP A 134 -13.56 -25.36 -21.95
N LYS A 135 -13.56 -24.44 -20.98
CA LYS A 135 -12.95 -23.12 -21.13
C LYS A 135 -11.43 -23.16 -20.95
N PRO A 136 -10.68 -22.27 -21.62
CA PRO A 136 -9.22 -22.27 -21.61
C PRO A 136 -8.65 -21.63 -20.33
N TRP A 137 -8.99 -22.19 -19.18
CA TRP A 137 -8.46 -21.75 -17.88
C TRP A 137 -6.94 -21.90 -17.81
N ASP A 138 -6.26 -20.87 -17.32
CA ASP A 138 -4.83 -20.93 -17.04
C ASP A 138 -4.61 -21.44 -15.60
N TYR A 139 -4.17 -22.70 -15.48
CA TYR A 139 -3.90 -23.33 -14.18
C TYR A 139 -2.68 -22.77 -13.46
N THR A 140 -1.72 -22.20 -14.21
CA THR A 140 -0.59 -21.49 -13.62
C THR A 140 -1.09 -20.22 -12.93
N ARG A 141 -2.05 -19.52 -13.52
CA ARG A 141 -2.71 -18.36 -12.91
C ARG A 141 -3.65 -18.74 -11.77
N LEU A 142 -4.43 -19.80 -11.91
CA LEU A 142 -5.27 -20.33 -10.84
C LEU A 142 -4.45 -20.71 -9.60
N SER A 143 -3.20 -21.19 -9.75
CA SER A 143 -2.32 -21.44 -8.60
C SER A 143 -2.13 -20.23 -7.67
N ASN A 144 -2.27 -19.01 -8.19
CA ASN A 144 -2.20 -17.79 -7.38
C ASN A 144 -3.57 -17.31 -6.86
N ASN A 145 -4.66 -17.95 -7.29
CA ASN A 145 -6.01 -17.53 -6.95
C ASN A 145 -6.36 -18.02 -5.53
N THR A 146 -6.88 -17.12 -4.69
CA THR A 146 -7.24 -17.38 -3.29
C THR A 146 -8.38 -18.39 -3.13
N ASN A 147 -9.10 -18.73 -4.20
CA ASN A 147 -10.12 -19.78 -4.20
C ASN A 147 -9.54 -21.18 -4.47
N ILE A 148 -8.24 -21.30 -4.75
CA ILE A 148 -7.57 -22.61 -4.89
C ILE A 148 -6.96 -23.00 -3.55
N THR A 149 -7.48 -24.09 -2.99
CA THR A 149 -6.98 -24.72 -1.76
C THR A 149 -6.00 -25.85 -2.07
N TRP A 150 -5.24 -26.29 -1.07
CA TRP A 150 -4.38 -27.46 -1.24
C TRP A 150 -5.16 -28.74 -1.56
N ASP A 151 -6.34 -28.95 -0.96
CA ASP A 151 -7.19 -30.10 -1.26
C ASP A 151 -7.56 -30.16 -2.74
N ILE A 152 -7.92 -29.01 -3.34
CA ILE A 152 -8.20 -28.90 -4.77
C ILE A 152 -6.98 -29.34 -5.61
N VAL A 153 -5.79 -28.88 -5.24
CA VAL A 153 -4.54 -29.24 -5.93
C VAL A 153 -4.29 -30.75 -5.82
N GLN A 154 -4.48 -31.31 -4.62
CA GLN A 154 -4.24 -32.72 -4.31
C GLN A 154 -5.22 -33.66 -5.02
N THR A 155 -6.51 -33.31 -5.09
CA THR A 155 -7.53 -34.13 -5.77
C THR A 155 -7.50 -33.99 -7.29
N ASN A 156 -6.77 -33.00 -7.82
CA ASN A 156 -6.66 -32.73 -9.26
C ASN A 156 -5.19 -32.68 -9.71
N PRO A 157 -4.41 -33.76 -9.51
CA PRO A 157 -2.96 -33.76 -9.74
C PRO A 157 -2.57 -33.69 -11.22
N ASN A 158 -3.51 -33.98 -12.13
CA ASN A 158 -3.31 -33.94 -13.58
C ASN A 158 -3.34 -32.52 -14.16
N LYS A 159 -3.70 -31.50 -13.37
CA LYS A 159 -3.69 -30.10 -13.80
C LYS A 159 -2.28 -29.52 -13.67
N SER A 160 -1.95 -28.57 -14.56
CA SER A 160 -0.64 -27.92 -14.62
C SER A 160 -0.47 -26.83 -13.55
N TRP A 161 -0.59 -27.23 -12.29
CA TRP A 161 -0.39 -26.35 -11.13
C TRP A 161 1.05 -25.84 -11.07
N HIS A 162 1.19 -24.54 -10.84
CA HIS A 162 2.49 -23.88 -10.71
C HIS A 162 2.84 -23.70 -9.23
N TYR A 163 3.65 -24.62 -8.70
CA TYR A 163 4.03 -24.65 -7.27
C TYR A 163 4.72 -23.38 -6.77
N GLY A 164 5.43 -22.65 -7.63
CA GLY A 164 5.96 -21.35 -7.26
C GLY A 164 4.85 -20.32 -6.98
N TYR A 165 3.73 -20.36 -7.71
CA TYR A 165 2.60 -19.46 -7.44
C TYR A 165 1.71 -19.99 -6.30
N LEU A 166 1.63 -21.30 -6.11
CA LEU A 166 1.03 -21.86 -4.89
C LEU A 166 1.81 -21.44 -3.63
N SER A 167 3.14 -21.32 -3.70
CA SER A 167 3.95 -20.88 -2.55
C SER A 167 3.52 -19.53 -1.96
N GLN A 168 3.00 -18.59 -2.75
CA GLN A 168 2.50 -17.31 -2.25
C GLN A 168 0.99 -17.33 -1.93
N ASN A 169 0.31 -18.46 -2.20
CA ASN A 169 -1.12 -18.58 -1.99
C ASN A 169 -1.42 -18.73 -0.48
N PRO A 170 -2.35 -17.94 0.08
CA PRO A 170 -2.66 -17.98 1.51
C PRO A 170 -3.30 -19.30 1.98
N ASN A 171 -3.73 -20.18 1.07
CA ASN A 171 -4.22 -21.52 1.41
C ASN A 171 -3.10 -22.57 1.50
N ILE A 172 -1.84 -22.20 1.24
CA ILE A 172 -0.68 -23.09 1.44
C ILE A 172 -0.05 -22.76 2.79
N THR A 173 -0.16 -23.70 3.72
CA THR A 173 0.46 -23.61 5.05
C THR A 173 1.82 -24.30 5.10
N TRP A 174 2.56 -24.08 6.18
CA TRP A 174 3.84 -24.75 6.38
C TRP A 174 3.70 -26.26 6.52
N GLU A 175 2.65 -26.74 7.17
CA GLU A 175 2.37 -28.17 7.33
C GLU A 175 2.16 -28.86 5.98
N ILE A 176 1.47 -28.19 5.05
CA ILE A 176 1.29 -28.68 3.68
C ILE A 176 2.65 -28.82 2.97
N ILE A 177 3.54 -27.85 3.15
CA ILE A 177 4.87 -27.87 2.54
C ILE A 177 5.72 -29.00 3.13
N GLN A 178 5.69 -29.17 4.45
CA GLN A 178 6.41 -30.24 5.15
C GLN A 178 5.89 -31.63 4.77
N ALA A 179 4.58 -31.79 4.61
CA ALA A 179 3.96 -33.05 4.20
C ALA A 179 4.22 -33.40 2.72
N ASN A 180 4.61 -32.42 1.89
CA ASN A 180 4.79 -32.58 0.44
C ASN A 180 6.15 -32.02 -0.03
N PRO A 181 7.28 -32.58 0.46
CA PRO A 181 8.61 -32.04 0.17
C PRO A 181 9.08 -32.31 -1.26
N ASP A 182 8.43 -33.23 -1.98
CA ASP A 182 8.71 -33.56 -3.38
C ASP A 182 8.28 -32.46 -4.36
N LYS A 183 7.41 -31.55 -3.91
CA LYS A 183 6.92 -30.46 -4.75
C LYS A 183 7.94 -29.33 -4.86
N LYS A 184 7.95 -28.67 -6.01
CA LYS A 184 8.89 -27.58 -6.34
C LYS A 184 8.44 -26.25 -5.72
N TRP A 185 8.35 -26.20 -4.39
CA TRP A 185 8.02 -24.99 -3.65
C TRP A 185 9.09 -23.91 -3.84
N SER A 186 8.66 -22.66 -3.98
CA SER A 186 9.55 -21.50 -4.09
C SER A 186 9.70 -20.83 -2.72
N TYR A 187 10.81 -21.11 -2.01
CA TYR A 187 11.09 -20.48 -0.72
C TYR A 187 11.20 -18.95 -0.81
N ASN A 188 11.63 -18.43 -1.96
CA ASN A 188 11.61 -17.00 -2.25
C ASN A 188 10.18 -16.41 -2.22
N ARG A 189 9.17 -17.13 -2.75
CA ARG A 189 7.77 -16.69 -2.72
C ARG A 189 7.06 -17.06 -1.42
N LEU A 190 7.44 -18.17 -0.78
CA LEU A 190 7.00 -18.51 0.57
C LEU A 190 7.38 -17.41 1.58
N SER A 191 8.49 -16.71 1.36
CA SER A 191 8.91 -15.59 2.20
C SER A 191 7.88 -14.44 2.24
N GLU A 192 6.99 -14.33 1.24
CA GLU A 192 5.89 -13.35 1.19
C GLU A 192 4.57 -13.93 1.73
N ASN A 193 4.53 -15.23 2.04
CA ASN A 193 3.32 -15.90 2.47
C ASN A 193 3.11 -15.70 3.98
N ASN A 194 1.95 -15.17 4.36
CA ASN A 194 1.61 -14.88 5.75
C ASN A 194 1.55 -16.13 6.66
N ASN A 195 1.49 -17.34 6.09
CA ASN A 195 1.55 -18.59 6.86
C ASN A 195 2.99 -19.00 7.23
N ILE A 196 4.00 -18.32 6.69
CA ILE A 196 5.39 -18.53 7.10
C ILE A 196 5.70 -17.58 8.25
N THR A 197 5.83 -18.14 9.46
CA THR A 197 6.22 -17.37 10.65
C THR A 197 7.74 -17.31 10.80
N TRP A 198 8.21 -16.45 11.69
CA TRP A 198 9.63 -16.38 12.00
C TRP A 198 10.15 -17.68 12.62
N GLU A 199 9.37 -18.36 13.46
CA GLU A 199 9.75 -19.64 14.08
C GLU A 199 10.02 -20.70 13.01
N ILE A 200 9.16 -20.76 11.98
CA ILE A 200 9.37 -21.65 10.82
C ILE A 200 10.70 -21.34 10.13
N VAL A 201 11.00 -20.06 9.91
CA VAL A 201 12.26 -19.63 9.29
C VAL A 201 13.46 -20.02 10.16
N GLN A 202 13.38 -19.84 11.47
CA GLN A 202 14.44 -20.19 12.42
C GLN A 202 14.69 -21.70 12.52
N GLU A 203 13.64 -22.51 12.53
CA GLU A 203 13.75 -23.97 12.60
C GLU A 203 14.23 -24.59 11.29
N ASN A 204 14.16 -23.85 10.17
CA ASN A 204 14.51 -24.34 8.84
C ASN A 204 15.53 -23.40 8.15
N PRO A 205 16.73 -23.21 8.74
CA PRO A 205 17.72 -22.25 8.23
C PRO A 205 18.41 -22.70 6.93
N ASP A 206 18.28 -23.99 6.56
CA ASP A 206 18.81 -24.56 5.32
C ASP A 206 18.03 -24.09 4.07
N LYS A 207 16.81 -23.60 4.26
CA LYS A 207 15.97 -23.13 3.15
C LYS A 207 16.41 -21.76 2.67
N LYS A 208 16.27 -21.54 1.37
CA LYS A 208 16.64 -20.28 0.70
C LYS A 208 15.56 -19.21 0.89
N TRP A 209 15.34 -18.80 2.14
CA TRP A 209 14.47 -17.70 2.50
C TRP A 209 14.99 -16.38 1.94
N ASN A 210 14.07 -15.49 1.57
CA ASN A 210 14.39 -14.13 1.15
C ASN A 210 13.98 -13.16 2.28
N TYR A 211 14.98 -12.66 3.02
CA TYR A 211 14.76 -11.81 4.19
C TYR A 211 14.19 -10.42 3.82
N SER A 212 14.50 -9.91 2.63
CA SER A 212 13.87 -8.69 2.10
C SER A 212 12.35 -8.88 1.94
N ARG A 213 11.90 -10.02 1.41
CA ARG A 213 10.49 -10.38 1.29
C ARG A 213 9.85 -10.75 2.62
N LEU A 214 10.56 -11.43 3.52
CA LEU A 214 10.10 -11.66 4.89
C LEU A 214 9.88 -10.34 5.65
N SER A 215 10.58 -9.27 5.29
CA SER A 215 10.35 -7.94 5.87
C SER A 215 8.95 -7.39 5.54
N GLU A 216 8.31 -7.93 4.50
CA GLU A 216 6.90 -7.67 4.19
C GLU A 216 5.94 -8.57 4.97
N ASN A 217 6.39 -9.50 5.80
CA ASN A 217 5.50 -10.40 6.53
C ASN A 217 5.15 -9.78 7.90
N PRO A 218 3.85 -9.63 8.25
CA PRO A 218 3.42 -9.00 9.50
C PRO A 218 3.89 -9.75 10.77
N THR A 219 4.33 -11.01 10.65
CA THR A 219 4.86 -11.79 11.76
C THR A 219 6.30 -11.40 12.12
N ILE A 220 7.04 -10.73 11.23
CA ILE A 220 8.40 -10.25 11.51
C ILE A 220 8.33 -8.98 12.37
N THR A 221 8.69 -9.11 13.65
CA THR A 221 8.71 -8.00 14.61
C THR A 221 10.04 -7.26 14.62
N TRP A 222 10.04 -6.04 15.17
CA TRP A 222 11.29 -5.29 15.37
C TRP A 222 12.29 -6.04 16.27
N ASP A 223 11.80 -6.76 17.28
CA ASP A 223 12.64 -7.54 18.18
C ASP A 223 13.33 -8.69 17.44
N ILE A 224 12.62 -9.34 16.51
CA ILE A 224 13.19 -10.35 15.61
C ILE A 224 14.30 -9.76 14.75
N VAL A 225 14.06 -8.59 14.15
CA VAL A 225 15.05 -7.89 13.32
C VAL A 225 16.29 -7.53 14.15
N CYS A 226 16.11 -7.00 15.36
CA CYS A 226 17.21 -6.67 16.27
C CYS A 226 18.01 -7.88 16.73
N ALA A 227 17.35 -9.02 16.95
CA ALA A 227 18.00 -10.26 17.36
C ALA A 227 18.79 -10.93 16.21
N ASN A 228 18.51 -10.56 14.96
CA ASN A 228 19.09 -11.18 13.77
C ASN A 228 19.60 -10.11 12.78
N PRO A 229 20.56 -9.26 13.19
CA PRO A 229 21.02 -8.13 12.40
C PRO A 229 21.87 -8.54 11.18
N ASP A 230 22.32 -9.79 11.13
CA ASP A 230 23.09 -10.37 10.02
C ASP A 230 22.23 -10.68 8.78
N LYS A 231 20.90 -10.69 8.93
CA LYS A 231 19.99 -10.97 7.82
C LYS A 231 19.74 -9.73 6.98
N GLU A 232 19.54 -9.96 5.68
CA GLU A 232 19.27 -8.92 4.69
C GLU A 232 17.82 -8.41 4.77
N TRP A 233 17.44 -7.82 5.91
CA TRP A 233 16.15 -7.19 6.11
C TRP A 233 15.99 -5.94 5.23
N ASP A 234 14.78 -5.71 4.71
CA ASP A 234 14.42 -4.48 4.01
C ASP A 234 13.65 -3.55 4.96
N TYR A 235 14.37 -2.56 5.49
CA TYR A 235 13.83 -1.58 6.43
C TYR A 235 12.72 -0.71 5.85
N ARG A 236 12.59 -0.61 4.51
CA ARG A 236 11.47 0.12 3.88
C ARG A 236 10.17 -0.66 4.03
N TRP A 237 10.22 -1.98 3.87
CA TRP A 237 9.05 -2.85 4.00
C TRP A 237 8.57 -2.98 5.44
N LEU A 238 9.50 -3.01 6.39
CA LEU A 238 9.17 -3.01 7.83
C LEU A 238 8.28 -1.81 8.20
N LEU A 239 8.47 -0.64 7.58
CA LEU A 239 7.70 0.57 7.86
C LEU A 239 6.21 0.49 7.51
N PHE A 240 5.74 -0.56 6.81
CA PHE A 240 4.32 -0.72 6.46
C PHE A 240 3.49 -1.32 7.62
N TYR A 241 4.15 -1.92 8.62
CA TYR A 241 3.47 -2.71 9.64
C TYR A 241 3.33 -2.00 10.99
N PRO A 242 2.20 -2.18 11.70
CA PRO A 242 1.94 -1.47 12.96
C PRO A 242 2.93 -1.75 14.09
N ASN A 243 3.68 -2.86 13.98
CA ASN A 243 4.71 -3.26 14.93
C ASN A 243 5.96 -2.36 14.85
N ILE A 244 6.18 -1.64 13.75
CA ILE A 244 7.18 -0.59 13.66
C ILE A 244 6.54 0.75 14.06
N THR A 245 6.85 1.20 15.26
CA THR A 245 6.29 2.45 15.82
C THR A 245 7.22 3.64 15.58
N PRO A 246 6.72 4.89 15.63
CA PRO A 246 7.58 6.08 15.57
C PRO A 246 8.71 6.08 16.61
N LYS A 247 8.44 5.54 17.81
CA LYS A 247 9.45 5.40 18.87
C LYS A 247 10.60 4.48 18.44
N ILE A 248 10.29 3.36 17.77
CA ILE A 248 11.29 2.44 17.22
C ILE A 248 12.10 3.14 16.14
N ILE A 249 11.44 3.83 15.21
CA ILE A 249 12.11 4.56 14.11
C ILE A 249 13.06 5.62 14.66
N MET A 250 12.61 6.44 15.61
CA MET A 250 13.43 7.51 16.20
C MET A 250 14.66 6.98 16.95
N LYS A 251 14.53 5.85 17.65
CA LYS A 251 15.63 5.24 18.39
C LYS A 251 16.69 4.60 17.47
N ASN A 252 16.30 4.20 16.26
CA ASN A 252 17.14 3.48 15.31
C ASN A 252 17.19 4.19 13.94
N ARG A 253 17.31 5.53 13.97
CA ARG A 253 17.13 6.40 12.80
C ARG A 253 18.11 6.10 11.67
N ASP A 254 19.30 5.67 12.03
CA ASP A 254 20.38 5.17 11.17
C ASP A 254 19.97 3.96 10.33
N MET A 255 19.12 3.08 10.85
CA MET A 255 18.60 1.90 10.14
C MET A 255 17.42 2.24 9.21
N PHE A 256 16.74 3.36 9.46
CA PHE A 256 15.61 3.83 8.67
C PHE A 256 15.94 5.18 8.01
N PRO A 257 16.82 5.25 7.00
CA PRO A 257 17.20 6.54 6.39
C PRO A 257 16.02 7.20 5.67
N ASP A 258 15.24 6.42 4.93
CA ASP A 258 14.03 6.86 4.24
C ASP A 258 12.76 6.42 4.99
N ILE A 259 12.21 7.34 5.77
CA ILE A 259 10.97 7.13 6.54
C ILE A 259 9.71 7.51 5.75
N SER A 260 9.83 7.92 4.48
CA SER A 260 8.68 8.31 3.66
C SER A 260 7.67 7.17 3.52
N TYR A 261 8.13 5.92 3.55
CA TYR A 261 7.29 4.72 3.51
C TYR A 261 6.39 4.54 4.74
N PHE A 262 6.72 5.17 5.89
CA PHE A 262 5.88 5.10 7.08
C PHE A 262 4.48 5.69 6.86
N GLN A 263 4.27 6.52 5.84
CA GLN A 263 2.93 7.00 5.48
C GLN A 263 1.95 5.86 5.15
N TYR A 264 2.47 4.73 4.64
CA TYR A 264 1.68 3.54 4.32
C TYR A 264 1.50 2.61 5.52
N ASN A 265 2.04 2.96 6.68
CA ASN A 265 1.92 2.14 7.87
C ASN A 265 0.45 1.96 8.28
N LYS A 266 0.02 0.70 8.49
CA LYS A 266 -1.35 0.38 8.90
C LYS A 266 -1.76 1.05 10.24
N LEU A 267 -0.80 1.38 11.11
CA LEU A 267 -1.01 2.15 12.33
C LEU A 267 -1.67 3.52 12.05
N ASN A 268 -1.30 4.18 10.94
CA ASN A 268 -1.86 5.49 10.59
C ASN A 268 -3.36 5.41 10.30
N TYR A 269 -3.87 4.26 9.90
CA TYR A 269 -5.28 4.06 9.57
C TYR A 269 -6.11 3.58 10.76
N HIS A 270 -5.48 3.34 11.91
CA HIS A 270 -6.20 2.94 13.11
C HIS A 270 -7.01 4.13 13.67
N SER A 271 -8.25 3.86 14.09
CA SER A 271 -9.26 4.87 14.45
C SER A 271 -8.77 5.89 15.49
N TYR A 272 -7.95 5.43 16.45
CA TYR A 272 -7.31 6.31 17.44
C TYR A 272 -6.44 7.40 16.80
N PHE A 273 -5.60 7.07 15.82
CA PHE A 273 -4.70 8.04 15.16
C PHE A 273 -5.47 8.99 14.22
N GLN A 274 -6.66 8.58 13.78
CA GLN A 274 -7.59 9.44 13.05
C GLN A 274 -8.47 10.31 13.98
N SER A 275 -8.49 10.01 15.28
CA SER A 275 -9.35 10.69 16.25
C SER A 275 -8.96 12.15 16.47
N ALA A 276 -9.96 12.98 16.78
CA ALA A 276 -9.74 14.38 17.15
C ALA A 276 -8.85 14.53 18.39
N ILE A 277 -8.90 13.56 19.31
CA ILE A 277 -8.10 13.54 20.54
C ILE A 277 -6.61 13.41 20.20
N TYR A 278 -6.24 12.45 19.35
CA TYR A 278 -4.86 12.25 18.93
C TYR A 278 -4.32 13.48 18.18
N LYS A 279 -5.09 14.02 17.22
CA LYS A 279 -4.72 15.22 16.47
C LYS A 279 -4.44 16.41 17.39
N ARG A 280 -5.32 16.67 18.37
CA ARG A 280 -5.11 17.73 19.38
C ARG A 280 -3.85 17.53 20.21
N LYS A 281 -3.57 16.29 20.66
CA LYS A 281 -2.36 15.98 21.43
C LYS A 281 -1.08 16.17 20.61
N MET A 282 -1.07 15.72 19.34
CA MET A 282 0.08 15.91 18.45
C MET A 282 0.34 17.38 18.15
N THR A 283 -0.70 18.16 17.87
CA THR A 283 -0.57 19.62 17.69
C THR A 283 -0.01 20.29 18.94
N ALA A 284 -0.47 19.91 20.14
CA ALA A 284 0.07 20.43 21.39
C ALA A 284 1.55 20.07 21.59
N GLN A 285 1.96 18.84 21.26
CA GLN A 285 3.37 18.41 21.34
C GLN A 285 4.27 19.13 20.32
N MET A 286 3.79 19.33 19.09
CA MET A 286 4.51 20.10 18.06
C MET A 286 4.66 21.56 18.47
N HIS A 287 3.59 22.18 18.99
CA HIS A 287 3.66 23.53 19.53
C HIS A 287 4.66 23.60 20.69
N ALA A 288 4.65 22.66 21.63
CA ALA A 288 5.61 22.62 22.74
C ALA A 288 7.07 22.51 22.26
N ALA A 289 7.35 21.71 21.22
CA ALA A 289 8.68 21.60 20.63
C ALA A 289 9.13 22.90 19.94
N ILE A 290 8.24 23.56 19.19
CA ILE A 290 8.50 24.86 18.56
C ILE A 290 8.73 25.93 19.62
N TYR A 291 7.91 25.98 20.68
CA TYR A 291 8.08 26.91 21.78
C TYR A 291 9.40 26.68 22.52
N TYR A 292 9.79 25.43 22.77
CA TYR A 292 11.08 25.11 23.36
C TYR A 292 12.26 25.62 22.50
N GLU A 293 12.22 25.41 21.18
CA GLU A 293 13.24 25.92 20.26
C GLU A 293 13.26 27.46 20.22
N LEU A 294 12.09 28.11 20.27
CA LEU A 294 11.97 29.57 20.32
C LEU A 294 12.54 30.14 21.63
N ILE A 295 12.24 29.53 22.78
CA ILE A 295 12.79 29.91 24.09
C ILE A 295 14.32 29.80 24.07
N GLN A 296 14.87 28.70 23.54
CA GLN A 296 16.32 28.51 23.42
C GLN A 296 16.98 29.59 22.55
N ARG A 297 16.37 29.96 21.42
CA ARG A 297 16.87 31.02 20.52
C ARG A 297 16.78 32.41 21.17
N ALA A 298 15.72 32.68 21.91
CA ALA A 298 15.47 33.96 22.59
C ALA A 298 16.43 34.21 23.76
N CYS A 299 16.80 33.16 24.49
CA CYS A 299 17.73 33.27 25.63
C CYS A 299 19.22 33.37 25.21
N THR A 300 19.55 33.67 23.95
CA THR A 300 20.95 33.84 23.50
C THR A 300 21.48 35.27 23.76
N PRO A 301 22.80 35.46 24.05
CA PRO A 301 23.36 36.76 24.40
C PRO A 301 23.19 37.87 23.34
N ALA A 302 23.00 37.50 22.07
CA ALA A 302 22.93 38.43 20.94
C ALA A 302 21.50 38.89 20.59
N ARG A 303 20.44 38.32 21.19
CA ARG A 303 19.05 38.52 20.73
C ARG A 303 18.02 38.83 21.81
N VAL A 304 18.45 39.40 22.93
CA VAL A 304 17.56 39.80 24.05
C VAL A 304 16.48 40.83 23.65
N PHE A 305 16.53 41.44 22.45
CA PHE A 305 15.59 42.49 22.02
C PHE A 305 14.75 42.21 20.76
N GLN A 306 14.76 40.99 20.21
CA GLN A 306 13.89 40.66 19.06
C GLN A 306 12.90 39.53 19.38
N TRP A 307 11.74 39.95 19.90
CA TRP A 307 10.39 39.35 19.78
C TRP A 307 10.19 37.84 20.00
N ASN A 308 9.35 37.50 20.99
CA ASN A 308 8.07 36.80 20.83
C ASN A 308 7.28 36.92 22.15
N GLU A 309 6.37 37.90 22.29
CA GLU A 309 5.78 38.33 23.58
C GLU A 309 4.91 37.25 24.28
N GLY A 310 4.52 36.17 23.62
CA GLY A 310 3.68 35.13 24.25
C GLY A 310 4.43 34.05 25.04
N ALA A 311 5.72 33.77 24.75
CA ALA A 311 6.38 32.58 25.30
C ALA A 311 6.69 32.67 26.81
N ALA A 312 7.01 33.87 27.30
CA ALA A 312 7.21 34.11 28.73
C ALA A 312 5.87 34.15 29.51
N GLU A 313 4.77 34.48 28.84
CA GLU A 313 3.42 34.49 29.42
C GLU A 313 2.81 33.09 29.47
N ASP A 314 2.96 32.33 28.37
CA ASP A 314 2.37 30.99 28.22
C ASP A 314 3.17 29.89 28.92
N PHE A 315 4.50 30.02 29.01
CA PHE A 315 5.41 29.01 29.59
C PHE A 315 6.48 29.64 30.52
N PRO A 316 6.06 30.31 31.61
CA PRO A 316 6.94 31.15 32.44
C PRO A 316 8.04 30.34 33.15
N ALA A 317 7.77 29.11 33.57
CA ALA A 317 8.74 28.29 34.31
C ALA A 317 9.90 27.83 33.42
N GLU A 318 9.58 27.31 32.23
CA GLU A 318 10.53 26.84 31.23
C GLU A 318 11.35 27.99 30.65
N TYR A 319 10.71 29.15 30.44
CA TYR A 319 11.40 30.38 30.00
C TYR A 319 12.44 30.84 31.03
N LEU A 320 12.05 30.95 32.31
CA LEU A 320 12.95 31.36 33.38
C LEU A 320 14.10 30.38 33.58
N GLN A 321 13.81 29.07 33.52
CA GLN A 321 14.82 28.02 33.67
C GLN A 321 15.86 28.06 32.54
N GLU A 322 15.44 28.29 31.29
CA GLU A 322 16.34 28.29 30.14
C GLU A 322 17.20 29.57 30.10
N CYS A 323 16.60 30.74 30.32
CA CYS A 323 17.32 32.02 30.32
C CYS A 323 18.31 32.13 31.50
N ALA A 324 18.03 31.51 32.64
CA ALA A 324 18.97 31.45 33.77
C ALA A 324 20.33 30.79 33.42
N LYS A 325 20.38 29.96 32.37
CA LYS A 325 21.63 29.34 31.90
C LYS A 325 22.61 30.35 31.28
N TYR A 326 22.10 31.49 30.80
CA TYR A 326 22.87 32.50 30.08
C TYR A 326 23.18 33.75 30.91
N ASN A 327 22.54 33.91 32.08
CA ASN A 327 22.78 35.02 33.03
C ASN A 327 24.02 34.84 33.95
N LYS A 328 24.85 33.82 33.72
CA LYS A 328 26.05 33.52 34.54
C LYS A 328 27.38 33.94 33.90
N LYS A 329 27.41 34.98 33.07
CA LYS A 329 28.66 35.55 32.53
C LYS A 329 28.87 36.98 32.97
#